data_AF-A0A1S6HM56-F1
#
_entry.id   AF-A0A1S6HM56-F1
#
_cell.length_a   1.000
_cell.length_b   1.000
_cell.length_c   1.000
_cell.angle_alpha   90.00
_cell.angle_beta   90.00
_cell.angle_gamma   90.00
#
_symmetry.space_group_name_H-M   'P 1'
#
loop_
_entity.id
_entity.type
_entity.pdbx_description
1 polymer ?
#
loop_
_entity_poly.entity_id
_entity_poly.type
_entity_poly.pdbx_seq_one_letter_code
_entity_poly.pdbx_strand_id
1 'polypeptide(L)'
;MDYVGNSLDDWKSAKPGQWFMGVLDTSEKSVSLVPVNVFDRSMGILNEQTLTNTSQQGMNRYASGSLGERDGNSIMPSFLKYRPAGMTHHLAVVLESGFSKESSLGFTLIKINDDFAQIKTTSTSLNGDKPDHFINHSFSRATSINVSGFVPTGAQMPIQWRNSLVEYFKEGDFGIKNIAISSD
;
A
#
# COMPACT_ATOMS: atom_id res chain seq x y z
N MET A 1 5.18 15.19 -15.36
CA MET A 1 5.94 14.03 -15.88
C MET A 1 4.93 12.97 -16.21
N ASP A 2 4.96 12.39 -17.40
CA ASP A 2 3.91 11.47 -17.82
C ASP A 2 4.23 10.06 -17.29
N TYR A 3 3.31 9.49 -16.52
CA TYR A 3 3.39 8.12 -16.03
C TYR A 3 2.40 7.22 -16.77
N VAL A 4 2.70 5.92 -16.84
CA VAL A 4 1.82 4.88 -17.39
C VAL A 4 1.24 4.02 -16.26
N GLY A 5 -0.07 3.74 -16.30
CA GLY A 5 -0.78 3.01 -15.27
C GLY A 5 -1.22 1.64 -15.75
N ASN A 6 -0.60 0.58 -15.22
CA ASN A 6 -0.87 -0.81 -15.65
C ASN A 6 -2.12 -1.43 -15.02
N SER A 7 -2.75 -0.72 -14.08
CA SER A 7 -3.82 -1.25 -13.23
C SER A 7 -5.01 -0.30 -13.12
N LEU A 8 -5.20 0.52 -14.17
CA LEU A 8 -6.26 1.52 -14.20
C LEU A 8 -7.65 0.91 -14.11
N ASP A 9 -7.87 -0.20 -14.81
CA ASP A 9 -9.16 -0.89 -14.84
C ASP A 9 -9.49 -1.53 -13.49
N ASP A 10 -8.49 -2.06 -12.79
CA ASP A 10 -8.63 -2.55 -11.41
C ASP A 10 -9.06 -1.43 -10.46
N TRP A 11 -8.49 -0.23 -10.61
CA TRP A 11 -8.89 0.94 -9.81
C TRP A 11 -10.33 1.38 -10.09
N LYS A 12 -10.70 1.51 -11.37
CA LYS A 12 -12.04 1.96 -11.78
C LYS A 12 -13.12 0.99 -11.35
N SER A 13 -12.87 -0.32 -11.43
CA SER A 13 -13.81 -1.37 -11.05
C SER A 13 -13.88 -1.62 -9.54
N ALA A 14 -12.90 -1.15 -8.77
CA ALA A 14 -12.84 -1.38 -7.32
C ALA A 14 -13.95 -0.67 -6.55
N LYS A 15 -14.39 -1.33 -5.48
CA LYS A 15 -15.39 -0.81 -4.54
C LYS A 15 -14.76 0.12 -3.49
N PRO A 16 -15.53 1.04 -2.89
CA PRO A 16 -15.15 1.71 -1.65
C PRO A 16 -14.64 0.72 -0.58
N GLY A 17 -13.58 1.12 0.12
CA GLY A 17 -12.85 0.31 1.09
C GLY A 17 -11.69 -0.49 0.49
N GLN A 18 -11.62 -0.68 -0.84
CA GLN A 18 -10.60 -1.53 -1.46
C GLN A 18 -9.18 -0.99 -1.29
N TRP A 19 -8.27 -1.82 -0.77
CA TRP A 19 -6.84 -1.52 -0.76
C TRP A 19 -6.15 -1.99 -2.03
N PHE A 20 -5.03 -1.36 -2.31
CA PHE A 20 -4.09 -1.70 -3.37
C PHE A 20 -2.66 -1.68 -2.82
N MET A 21 -1.91 -2.71 -3.19
CA MET A 21 -0.46 -2.72 -3.06
C MET A 21 0.13 -2.05 -4.30
N GLY A 22 0.90 -0.98 -4.11
CA GLY A 22 1.38 -0.15 -5.20
C GLY A 22 2.90 -0.14 -5.34
N VAL A 23 3.38 -0.18 -6.58
CA VAL A 23 4.79 0.01 -6.92
C VAL A 23 4.90 1.06 -8.01
N LEU A 24 5.84 1.98 -7.83
CA LEU A 24 6.25 2.97 -8.82
C LEU A 24 7.67 2.61 -9.30
N ASP A 25 7.85 2.42 -10.61
CA ASP A 25 9.18 2.37 -11.23
C ASP A 25 9.60 3.78 -11.65
N THR A 26 10.69 4.27 -11.05
CA THR A 26 11.20 5.63 -11.29
C THR A 26 11.91 5.81 -12.63
N SER A 27 12.42 4.72 -13.21
CA SER A 27 13.14 4.72 -14.49
C SER A 27 12.17 4.64 -15.67
N GLU A 28 11.17 3.77 -15.58
CA GLU A 28 10.14 3.57 -16.60
C GLU A 28 8.97 4.52 -16.43
N LYS A 29 8.90 5.25 -15.31
CA LYS A 29 7.77 6.13 -14.93
C LYS A 29 6.44 5.38 -15.04
N SER A 30 6.41 4.18 -14.48
CA SER A 30 5.25 3.29 -14.58
C SER A 30 4.75 2.92 -13.18
N VAL A 31 3.43 2.84 -13.05
CA VAL A 31 2.75 2.52 -11.79
C VAL A 31 1.96 1.23 -11.95
N SER A 32 2.18 0.32 -11.02
CA SER A 32 1.42 -0.93 -10.89
C SER A 32 0.68 -0.94 -9.57
N LEU A 33 -0.63 -1.23 -9.62
CA LEU A 33 -1.48 -1.43 -8.45
C LEU A 33 -2.03 -2.85 -8.46
N VAL A 34 -2.07 -3.47 -7.29
CA VAL A 34 -2.58 -4.81 -7.12
C VAL A 34 -3.68 -4.80 -6.07
N PRO A 35 -4.93 -5.16 -6.41
CA PRO A 35 -6.03 -5.12 -5.46
C PRO A 35 -5.81 -6.15 -4.34
N VAL A 36 -6.01 -5.74 -3.10
CA VAL A 36 -5.79 -6.53 -1.88
C VAL A 36 -6.77 -6.11 -0.80
N ASN A 37 -7.26 -7.02 0.03
CA ASN A 37 -8.21 -6.71 1.10
C ASN A 37 -7.79 -7.21 2.49
N VAL A 38 -6.76 -8.06 2.58
CA VAL A 38 -6.21 -8.59 3.84
C VAL A 38 -4.70 -8.80 3.69
N PHE A 39 -3.88 -8.25 4.58
CA PHE A 39 -2.42 -8.50 4.58
C PHE A 39 -2.00 -9.49 5.66
N ASP A 40 -2.73 -10.59 5.80
CA ASP A 40 -2.31 -11.68 6.67
C ASP A 40 -2.15 -12.97 5.86
N ARG A 41 -1.01 -13.64 6.06
CA ARG A 41 -0.76 -15.00 5.59
C ARG A 41 -1.66 -16.01 6.30
N SER A 42 -2.18 -15.65 7.48
CA SER A 42 -3.16 -16.47 8.17
C SER A 42 -4.49 -16.33 7.44
N MET A 43 -4.80 -17.33 6.63
CA MET A 43 -6.10 -17.58 5.98
C MET A 43 -7.22 -17.86 7.02
N GLY A 44 -7.12 -17.31 8.23
CA GLY A 44 -8.05 -17.50 9.33
C GLY A 44 -9.06 -16.37 9.41
N ILE A 45 -10.15 -16.61 10.16
CA ILE A 45 -11.14 -15.59 10.50
C ILE A 45 -10.40 -14.46 11.24
N LEU A 46 -10.38 -13.26 10.64
CA LEU A 46 -9.84 -12.07 11.28
C LEU A 46 -10.67 -11.76 12.53
N ASN A 47 -10.02 -11.44 13.66
CA ASN A 47 -10.76 -11.08 14.86
C ASN A 47 -11.52 -9.76 14.66
N GLU A 48 -12.61 -9.57 15.43
CA GLU A 48 -13.51 -8.41 15.29
C GLU A 48 -12.76 -7.08 15.37
N GLN A 49 -11.78 -6.97 16.25
CA GLN A 49 -10.96 -5.75 16.41
C GLN A 49 -10.10 -5.44 15.18
N THR A 50 -9.66 -6.47 14.44
CA THR A 50 -8.95 -6.32 13.17
C THR A 50 -9.93 -5.85 12.11
N LEU A 51 -11.09 -6.49 11.99
CA LEU A 51 -12.15 -6.15 11.03
C LEU A 51 -12.75 -4.74 11.22
N THR A 52 -12.80 -4.25 12.45
CA THR A 52 -13.30 -2.90 12.76
C THR A 52 -12.21 -1.85 12.79
N ASN A 53 -10.96 -2.22 12.48
CA ASN A 53 -9.80 -1.32 12.50
C ASN A 53 -9.57 -0.62 13.87
N THR A 54 -9.89 -1.30 14.97
CA THR A 54 -9.82 -0.75 16.34
C THR A 54 -8.64 -1.27 17.15
N SER A 55 -7.92 -2.28 16.66
CA SER A 55 -6.66 -2.75 17.26
C SER A 55 -5.43 -2.32 16.47
N GLN A 56 -4.27 -2.33 17.14
CA GLN A 56 -2.96 -2.16 16.50
C GLN A 56 -2.76 -3.16 15.35
N GLN A 57 -3.27 -4.38 15.50
CA GLN A 57 -3.23 -5.40 14.46
C GLN A 57 -4.16 -5.04 13.29
N GLY A 58 -5.38 -4.53 13.53
CA GLY A 58 -6.28 -4.02 12.49
C GLY A 58 -5.69 -2.90 11.66
N MET A 59 -5.13 -1.89 12.34
CA MET A 59 -4.53 -0.71 11.70
C MET A 59 -3.27 -1.06 10.89
N ASN A 60 -2.48 -2.02 11.35
CA ASN A 60 -1.26 -2.48 10.66
C ASN A 60 -1.52 -3.58 9.61
N ARG A 61 -2.69 -4.23 9.63
CA ARG A 61 -3.06 -5.31 8.69
C ARG A 61 -3.95 -4.83 7.54
N TYR A 62 -4.25 -3.53 7.49
CA TYR A 62 -5.07 -2.89 6.46
C TYR A 62 -6.39 -3.63 6.23
N ALA A 63 -7.08 -3.94 7.33
CA ALA A 63 -8.42 -4.46 7.23
C ALA A 63 -9.31 -3.41 6.56
N SER A 64 -9.87 -3.78 5.42
CA SER A 64 -10.49 -2.87 4.44
C SER A 64 -11.96 -2.58 4.74
N GLY A 65 -12.59 -3.42 5.57
CA GLY A 65 -14.03 -3.45 5.77
C GLY A 65 -14.80 -3.84 4.50
N SER A 66 -14.12 -4.31 3.44
CA SER A 66 -14.75 -4.65 2.17
C SER A 66 -15.66 -5.88 2.29
N LEU A 67 -16.71 -5.92 1.48
CA LEU A 67 -17.66 -7.04 1.43
C LEU A 67 -16.93 -8.36 1.19
N GLY A 68 -17.06 -9.31 2.13
CA GLY A 68 -16.41 -10.63 2.11
C GLY A 68 -15.14 -10.74 2.97
N GLU A 69 -14.55 -9.62 3.42
CA GLU A 69 -13.37 -9.65 4.29
C GLU A 69 -13.67 -10.25 5.67
N ARG A 70 -14.84 -9.93 6.24
CA ARG A 70 -15.34 -10.50 7.50
C ARG A 70 -15.48 -12.02 7.44
N ASP A 71 -15.69 -12.55 6.23
CA ASP A 71 -15.86 -13.97 5.95
C ASP A 71 -14.54 -14.64 5.52
N GLY A 72 -13.40 -13.93 5.60
CA GLY A 72 -12.08 -14.44 5.23
C GLY A 72 -11.83 -14.53 3.72
N ASN A 73 -12.70 -13.97 2.87
CA ASN A 73 -12.49 -13.95 1.43
C ASN A 73 -11.43 -12.92 1.09
N SER A 74 -10.25 -13.38 0.68
CA SER A 74 -9.20 -12.50 0.17
C SER A 74 -9.26 -12.39 -1.36
N ILE A 75 -9.26 -11.16 -1.88
CA ILE A 75 -9.09 -10.90 -3.32
C ILE A 75 -7.61 -10.82 -3.73
N MET A 76 -6.70 -11.14 -2.81
CA MET A 76 -5.26 -11.14 -3.07
C MET A 76 -4.93 -12.09 -4.24
N PRO A 77 -4.26 -11.61 -5.30
CA PRO A 77 -3.87 -12.46 -6.42
C PRO A 77 -2.93 -13.58 -6.01
N SER A 78 -2.96 -14.68 -6.77
CA SER A 78 -2.22 -15.90 -6.46
C SER A 78 -0.72 -15.67 -6.29
N PHE A 79 -0.09 -14.84 -7.14
CA PHE A 79 1.35 -14.55 -7.03
C PHE A 79 1.71 -13.88 -5.69
N LEU A 80 0.82 -13.05 -5.16
CA LEU A 80 1.01 -12.35 -3.90
C LEU A 80 0.68 -13.25 -2.70
N LYS A 81 -0.36 -14.08 -2.84
CA LYS A 81 -0.83 -15.05 -1.84
C LYS A 81 0.17 -16.16 -1.60
N TYR A 82 0.75 -16.71 -2.67
CA TYR A 82 1.69 -17.84 -2.63
C TYR A 82 3.15 -17.41 -2.77
N ARG A 83 3.46 -16.13 -2.53
CA ARG A 83 4.83 -15.62 -2.57
C ARG A 83 5.75 -16.41 -1.62
N PRO A 84 7.04 -16.62 -1.97
CA PRO A 84 8.00 -17.31 -1.12
C PRO A 84 8.11 -16.72 0.29
N ALA A 85 8.49 -17.57 1.26
CA ALA A 85 8.85 -17.10 2.60
C ALA A 85 9.98 -16.06 2.52
N GLY A 86 9.86 -14.96 3.27
CA GLY A 86 10.82 -13.84 3.23
C GLY A 86 10.58 -12.82 2.11
N MET A 87 9.72 -13.12 1.11
CA MET A 87 9.36 -12.12 0.09
C MET A 87 8.29 -11.15 0.62
N THR A 88 8.59 -9.85 0.55
CA THR A 88 7.64 -8.79 0.91
C THR A 88 6.58 -8.59 -0.17
N HIS A 89 5.43 -8.04 0.19
CA HIS A 89 4.33 -7.79 -0.76
C HIS A 89 4.77 -6.86 -1.90
N HIS A 90 5.42 -5.74 -1.58
CA HIS A 90 5.96 -4.81 -2.59
C HIS A 90 6.94 -5.48 -3.55
N LEU A 91 7.84 -6.34 -3.06
CA LEU A 91 8.79 -7.05 -3.92
C LEU A 91 8.08 -8.04 -4.85
N ALA A 92 7.05 -8.73 -4.38
CA ALA A 92 6.25 -9.60 -5.24
C ALA A 92 5.56 -8.81 -6.36
N VAL A 93 5.05 -7.60 -6.08
CA VAL A 93 4.45 -6.71 -7.09
C VAL A 93 5.49 -6.18 -8.08
N VAL A 94 6.71 -5.84 -7.62
CA VAL A 94 7.83 -5.46 -8.51
C VAL A 94 8.08 -6.56 -9.54
N LEU A 95 8.24 -7.80 -9.08
CA LEU A 95 8.57 -8.94 -9.94
C LEU A 95 7.44 -9.26 -10.91
N GLU A 96 6.19 -9.27 -10.45
CA GLU A 96 5.01 -9.49 -11.30
C GLU A 96 4.88 -8.41 -12.38
N SER A 97 5.22 -7.17 -12.05
CA SER A 97 5.12 -6.03 -12.98
C SER A 97 6.31 -5.95 -13.95
N GLY A 98 7.31 -6.82 -13.83
CA GLY A 98 8.53 -6.79 -14.63
C GLY A 98 9.48 -5.64 -14.30
N PHE A 99 9.26 -4.93 -13.19
CA PHE A 99 10.08 -3.78 -12.79
C PHE A 99 11.39 -4.20 -12.11
N SER A 100 12.37 -3.29 -12.07
CA SER A 100 13.60 -3.46 -11.30
C SER A 100 13.39 -3.02 -9.85
N LYS A 101 13.91 -3.79 -8.88
CA LYS A 101 13.88 -3.42 -7.45
C LYS A 101 14.62 -2.11 -7.20
N GLU A 102 15.71 -1.90 -7.92
CA GLU A 102 16.63 -0.78 -7.77
C GLU A 102 15.95 0.55 -8.11
N SER A 103 15.15 0.57 -9.18
CA SER A 103 14.34 1.72 -9.62
C SER A 103 12.97 1.81 -8.95
N SER A 104 12.54 0.79 -8.21
CA SER A 104 11.19 0.72 -7.65
C SER A 104 11.04 1.37 -6.28
N LEU A 105 9.88 1.99 -6.06
CA LEU A 105 9.40 2.57 -4.80
C LEU A 105 8.04 1.97 -4.43
N GLY A 106 7.85 1.64 -3.15
CA GLY A 106 6.63 1.01 -2.65
C GLY A 106 5.67 2.00 -1.98
N PHE A 107 4.37 1.78 -2.19
CA PHE A 107 3.29 2.48 -1.49
C PHE A 107 2.06 1.58 -1.33
N THR A 108 1.05 2.05 -0.61
CA THR A 108 -0.29 1.45 -0.57
C THR A 108 -1.34 2.52 -0.77
N LEU A 109 -2.45 2.17 -1.39
CA LEU A 109 -3.57 3.07 -1.69
C LEU A 109 -4.86 2.42 -1.22
N ILE A 110 -5.76 3.18 -0.59
CA ILE A 110 -7.13 2.74 -0.30
C ILE A 110 -8.12 3.65 -1.04
N LYS A 111 -9.07 3.03 -1.74
CA LYS A 111 -10.22 3.71 -2.32
C LYS A 111 -11.25 3.98 -1.24
N ILE A 112 -11.44 5.23 -0.83
CA ILE A 112 -12.52 5.57 0.11
C ILE A 112 -13.84 5.72 -0.63
N ASN A 113 -13.80 6.37 -1.79
CA ASN A 113 -14.87 6.43 -2.78
C ASN A 113 -14.27 6.79 -4.15
N ASP A 114 -15.09 7.06 -5.17
CA ASP A 114 -14.61 7.37 -6.52
C ASP A 114 -13.84 8.70 -6.62
N ASP A 115 -14.07 9.62 -5.69
CA ASP A 115 -13.44 10.96 -5.68
C ASP A 115 -12.33 11.09 -4.63
N PHE A 116 -12.19 10.13 -3.72
CA PHE A 116 -11.30 10.21 -2.57
C PHE A 116 -10.53 8.92 -2.33
N ALA A 117 -9.21 9.05 -2.23
CA ALA A 117 -8.30 7.98 -1.81
C ALA A 117 -7.38 8.44 -0.68
N GLN A 118 -6.84 7.46 0.05
CA GLN A 118 -5.74 7.69 0.98
C GLN A 118 -4.53 6.86 0.55
N ILE A 119 -3.35 7.47 0.57
CA ILE A 119 -2.08 6.82 0.19
C ILE A 119 -1.14 6.76 1.39
N LYS A 120 -0.49 5.61 1.60
CA LYS A 120 0.67 5.47 2.50
C LYS A 120 1.92 5.19 1.67
N THR A 121 2.95 6.00 1.83
CA THR A 121 4.19 5.90 1.05
C THR A 121 5.31 5.17 1.77
N THR A 122 4.99 4.36 2.77
CA THR A 122 5.95 3.54 3.51
C THR A 122 6.21 2.22 2.80
N SER A 123 7.49 1.88 2.64
CA SER A 123 7.92 0.54 2.25
C SER A 123 9.34 0.28 2.74
N THR A 124 9.47 -0.57 3.75
CA THR A 124 10.78 -0.94 4.28
C THR A 124 11.62 -1.73 3.27
N SER A 125 11.00 -2.47 2.35
CA SER A 125 11.72 -3.31 1.39
C SER A 125 12.15 -2.62 0.11
N LEU A 126 11.50 -1.52 -0.27
CA LEU A 126 11.80 -0.79 -1.51
C LEU A 126 12.36 0.61 -1.27
N ASN A 127 11.87 1.31 -0.26
CA ASN A 127 12.24 2.71 -0.04
C ASN A 127 13.48 2.85 0.85
N GLY A 128 13.76 1.88 1.73
CA GLY A 128 14.83 1.96 2.74
C GLY A 128 16.25 2.01 2.20
N ASP A 129 16.46 1.56 0.96
CA ASP A 129 17.78 1.54 0.33
C ASP A 129 18.01 2.76 -0.59
N LYS A 130 17.08 3.73 -0.62
CA LYS A 130 17.12 4.85 -1.57
C LYS A 130 17.86 6.06 -0.99
N PRO A 131 18.65 6.79 -1.80
CA PRO A 131 19.18 8.09 -1.39
C PRO A 131 17.98 9.00 -1.12
N ASP A 132 18.00 9.71 0.01
CA ASP A 132 16.95 10.62 0.46
C ASP A 132 15.65 9.96 0.96
N HIS A 133 15.66 8.65 1.23
CA HIS A 133 14.60 8.10 2.07
C HIS A 133 14.65 8.77 3.44
N PHE A 134 13.49 9.11 3.98
CA PHE A 134 13.38 9.52 5.37
C PHE A 134 12.58 8.47 6.13
N ILE A 135 12.99 8.22 7.36
CA ILE A 135 12.24 7.35 8.24
C ILE A 135 11.24 8.25 8.95
N ASN A 136 9.95 8.06 8.67
CA ASN A 136 8.92 8.69 9.49
C ASN A 136 8.69 7.80 10.72
N HIS A 137 8.50 8.45 11.86
CA HIS A 137 7.99 7.75 13.03
C HIS A 137 6.53 7.48 12.78
N SER A 138 6.22 6.22 12.45
CA SER A 138 4.84 5.84 12.29
C SER A 138 4.11 5.84 13.64
N PHE A 139 3.45 6.96 13.94
CA PHE A 139 2.48 7.15 15.02
C PHE A 139 1.14 6.50 14.62
N SER A 140 1.13 5.17 14.47
CA SER A 140 -0.09 4.49 14.85
C SER A 140 -0.34 4.84 16.32
N ARG A 141 -1.41 5.56 16.66
CA ARG A 141 -1.73 5.95 18.05
C ARG A 141 -1.77 4.78 19.05
N ALA A 142 -1.72 3.53 18.57
CA ALA A 142 -1.64 2.32 19.37
C ALA A 142 -0.23 1.91 19.85
N THR A 143 0.86 2.52 19.35
CA THR A 143 2.24 2.13 19.74
C THR A 143 2.82 2.93 20.90
N SER A 144 2.13 3.94 21.45
CA SER A 144 2.67 4.71 22.60
C SER A 144 2.49 4.03 23.95
N ILE A 145 1.92 2.82 24.02
CA ILE A 145 1.76 2.10 25.28
C ILE A 145 3.00 1.23 25.52
N ASN A 146 4.01 1.82 26.17
CA ASN A 146 5.05 1.14 26.98
C ASN A 146 5.86 0.00 26.33
N VAL A 147 6.76 0.32 25.39
CA VAL A 147 7.90 -0.57 25.10
C VAL A 147 9.20 0.23 25.00
N SER A 148 10.17 -0.08 25.85
CA SER A 148 11.55 0.37 25.69
C SER A 148 12.14 -0.29 24.44
N GLY A 149 12.74 0.50 23.54
CA GLY A 149 13.36 0.00 22.31
C GLY A 149 12.54 0.14 21.03
N PHE A 150 11.58 1.07 20.96
CA PHE A 150 10.91 1.39 19.69
C PHE A 150 11.93 1.89 18.65
N VAL A 151 12.19 1.06 17.64
CA VAL A 151 12.95 1.43 16.44
C VAL A 151 11.93 1.83 15.37
N PRO A 152 12.04 3.04 14.78
CA PRO A 152 11.06 3.48 13.79
C PRO A 152 11.05 2.53 12.59
N THR A 153 9.84 2.12 12.19
CA THR A 153 9.63 1.14 11.12
C THR A 153 8.84 1.78 9.98
N GLY A 154 9.53 2.11 8.89
CA GLY A 154 8.89 2.55 7.65
C GLY A 154 9.70 3.60 6.90
N ALA A 155 10.51 3.15 5.94
CA ALA A 155 11.16 4.07 5.01
C ALA A 155 10.11 4.68 4.08
N GLN A 156 10.04 6.00 4.08
CA GLN A 156 9.12 6.74 3.22
C GLN A 156 9.69 6.90 1.82
N MET A 157 8.80 6.92 0.84
CA MET A 157 9.12 7.33 -0.52
C MET A 157 9.71 8.76 -0.49
N PRO A 158 10.79 9.04 -1.24
CA PRO A 158 11.32 10.39 -1.36
C PRO A 158 10.24 11.38 -1.82
N ILE A 159 10.27 12.60 -1.25
CA ILE A 159 9.17 13.56 -1.35
C ILE A 159 8.82 13.95 -2.79
N GLN A 160 9.82 14.07 -3.66
CA GLN A 160 9.65 14.39 -5.07
C GLN A 160 8.84 13.31 -5.81
N TRP A 161 9.10 12.03 -5.50
CA TRP A 161 8.39 10.91 -6.11
C TRP A 161 6.98 10.77 -5.56
N ARG A 162 6.80 10.98 -4.25
CA ARG A 162 5.48 11.01 -3.62
C ARG A 162 4.59 12.09 -4.25
N ASN A 163 5.09 13.32 -4.37
CA ASN A 163 4.30 14.41 -4.92
C ASN A 163 3.95 14.16 -6.39
N SER A 164 4.90 13.67 -7.18
CA SER A 164 4.68 13.32 -8.59
C SER A 164 3.67 12.18 -8.76
N LEU A 165 3.71 11.17 -7.90
CA LEU A 165 2.75 10.07 -7.89
C LEU A 165 1.34 10.55 -7.54
N VAL A 166 1.21 11.46 -6.57
CA VAL A 166 -0.08 12.05 -6.19
C VAL A 166 -0.66 12.89 -7.31
N GLU A 167 0.16 13.70 -7.97
CA GLU A 167 -0.23 14.48 -9.15
C GLU A 167 -0.69 13.56 -10.28
N TYR A 168 0.06 12.49 -10.56
CA TYR A 168 -0.32 11.48 -11.55
C TYR A 168 -1.69 10.85 -11.26
N PHE A 169 -1.96 10.45 -10.02
CA PHE A 169 -3.25 9.87 -9.68
C PHE A 169 -4.41 10.86 -9.78
N LYS A 170 -4.15 12.16 -9.58
CA LYS A 170 -5.15 13.22 -9.69
C LYS A 170 -5.44 13.62 -11.13
N GLU A 171 -4.38 13.86 -11.89
CA GLU A 171 -4.44 14.50 -13.21
C GLU A 171 -4.36 13.50 -14.36
N GLY A 172 -3.82 12.30 -14.10
CA GLY A 172 -3.76 11.21 -15.06
C GLY A 172 -5.05 10.41 -15.14
N ASP A 173 -4.96 9.25 -15.80
CA ASP A 173 -6.14 8.45 -16.17
C ASP A 173 -6.95 7.91 -14.98
N PHE A 174 -6.33 7.87 -13.80
CA PHE A 174 -6.97 7.46 -12.53
C PHE A 174 -8.02 8.45 -12.04
N GLY A 175 -7.86 9.76 -12.33
CA GLY A 175 -8.85 10.81 -12.08
C GLY A 175 -9.29 10.99 -10.62
N ILE A 176 -8.43 10.66 -9.64
CA ILE A 176 -8.80 10.73 -8.21
C ILE A 176 -8.76 12.18 -7.75
N LYS A 177 -9.92 12.83 -7.57
CA LYS A 177 -9.98 14.27 -7.23
C LYS A 177 -9.22 14.62 -5.95
N ASN A 178 -9.35 13.80 -4.91
CA ASN A 178 -8.79 14.06 -3.59
C ASN A 178 -7.94 12.88 -3.12
N ILE A 179 -6.70 13.17 -2.71
CA ILE A 179 -5.79 12.17 -2.16
C ILE A 179 -5.25 12.68 -0.83
N ALA A 180 -5.56 11.98 0.24
CA ALA A 180 -4.95 12.20 1.55
C ALA A 180 -3.65 11.39 1.64
N ILE A 181 -2.53 12.08 1.90
CA ILE A 181 -1.27 11.42 2.21
C ILE A 181 -1.28 11.12 3.70
N SER A 182 -1.28 9.83 4.04
CA SER A 182 -1.14 9.40 5.42
C SER A 182 0.32 9.45 5.80
N SER A 183 0.61 10.34 6.73
CA SER A 183 1.91 10.49 7.37
C SER A 183 2.03 9.62 8.59
N ASP A 184 1.34 8.46 8.60
CA ASP A 184 1.35 7.48 9.71
C ASP A 184 2.65 7.61 10.46
#